data_AF-A0A969LDB6-F1
#
_entry.id   AF-A0A969LDB6-F1
#
_cell.length_a   1.000
_cell.length_b   1.000
_cell.length_c   1.000
_cell.angle_alpha   90.00
_cell.angle_beta   90.00
_cell.angle_gamma   90.00
#
_symmetry.space_group_name_H-M   'P 1'
#
loop_
_entity.id
_entity.type
_entity.pdbx_description
1 polymer ?
#
loop_
_entity_poly.entity_id
_entity_poly.type
_entity_poly.pdbx_seq_one_letter_code
_entity_poly.pdbx_strand_id
1 'polypeptide(L)'
;MHPLGTLSYCVAAAAYLALSVMLLTRWRQRFHGSLLLPAALVSFAWSAALAWQLTRTAPPLTGSFFFLEIVRNVLWLAVLLRALSNVAARDIPRWVYVMVYGTAGTVMIAGLALGVLHDLGHGLQMAPRVLIPGMLLLALIGFVLVEQVSRNTRSGQEWAVKFLWIGAGAVIAYDLCLYSIALLFNQIPLVMWEARGAANALAVPLLAVAVNRTAQWSPQVFLSRRPVLYTTSIIAAGVYLLVGGRCRLLRRRVRRHLGSARRSSILMSARRSR
;
A
#
# COMPACT_ATOMS: atom_id res chain seq x y z
N MET A 1 23.08 -6.99 -8.44
CA MET A 1 22.86 -5.72 -7.74
C MET A 1 21.79 -4.93 -8.49
N HIS A 2 20.82 -4.34 -7.79
CA HIS A 2 19.70 -3.59 -8.37
C HIS A 2 19.86 -2.09 -8.06
N PRO A 3 20.73 -1.35 -8.79
CA PRO A 3 21.15 0.00 -8.38
C PRO A 3 19.99 0.99 -8.34
N LEU A 4 19.04 0.88 -9.26
CA LEU A 4 17.85 1.74 -9.32
C LEU A 4 16.94 1.51 -8.11
N GLY A 5 16.70 0.24 -7.74
CA GLY A 5 15.94 -0.11 -6.55
C GLY A 5 16.60 0.40 -5.27
N THR A 6 17.90 0.16 -5.09
CA THR A 6 18.64 0.64 -3.91
C THR A 6 18.55 2.15 -3.77
N LEU A 7 18.79 2.91 -4.85
CA LEU A 7 18.69 4.37 -4.83
C LEU A 7 17.29 4.84 -4.44
N SER A 8 16.27 4.26 -5.08
CA SER A 8 14.85 4.55 -4.82
C SER A 8 14.48 4.37 -3.33
N TYR A 9 14.94 3.27 -2.70
CA TYR A 9 14.69 3.02 -1.28
C TYR A 9 15.54 3.88 -0.34
N CYS A 10 16.79 4.22 -0.71
CA CYS A 10 17.61 5.17 0.04
C CYS A 10 16.97 6.56 0.07
N VAL A 11 16.44 7.03 -1.05
CA VAL A 11 15.72 8.32 -1.13
C VAL A 11 14.47 8.29 -0.24
N ALA A 12 13.71 7.20 -0.25
CA ALA A 12 12.56 7.03 0.63
C ALA A 12 12.96 7.04 2.12
N ALA A 13 14.04 6.35 2.47
CA ALA A 13 14.56 6.32 3.84
C ALA A 13 14.98 7.71 4.30
N ALA A 14 15.76 8.44 3.49
CA ALA A 14 16.17 9.81 3.80
C ALA A 14 14.95 10.74 3.98
N ALA A 15 13.95 10.63 3.12
CA ALA A 15 12.73 11.44 3.19
C ALA A 15 11.92 11.14 4.47
N TYR A 16 11.65 9.86 4.77
CA TYR A 16 10.92 9.50 5.99
C TYR A 16 11.71 9.80 7.27
N LEU A 17 13.04 9.70 7.25
CA LEU A 17 13.89 10.13 8.36
C LEU A 17 13.75 11.63 8.61
N ALA A 18 13.82 12.45 7.55
CA ALA A 18 13.62 13.89 7.65
C ALA A 18 12.22 14.24 8.19
N LEU A 19 11.18 13.54 7.74
CA LEU A 19 9.82 13.70 8.26
C LEU A 19 9.73 13.34 9.74
N SER A 20 10.35 12.23 10.16
CA SER A 20 10.39 11.82 11.57
C SER A 20 11.14 12.82 12.45
N VAL A 21 12.29 13.35 11.99
CA VAL A 21 13.04 14.40 12.71
C VAL A 21 12.19 15.68 12.82
N MET A 22 11.49 16.07 11.75
CA MET A 22 10.59 17.23 11.78
C MET A 22 9.44 17.03 12.79
N LEU A 23 8.87 15.82 12.85
CA LEU A 23 7.82 15.47 13.81
C LEU A 23 8.32 15.47 15.27
N LEU A 24 9.54 14.97 15.51
CA LEU A 24 10.17 14.95 16.84
C LEU A 24 10.55 16.36 17.34
N THR A 25 11.10 17.21 16.48
CA THR A 25 11.47 18.59 16.84
C THR A 25 10.24 19.45 17.16
N ARG A 26 9.11 19.19 16.49
CA ARG A 26 7.83 19.87 16.74
C ARG A 26 6.94 19.17 17.78
N TRP A 27 7.42 18.10 18.39
CA TRP A 27 6.68 17.25 19.35
C TRP A 27 6.20 18.01 20.61
N ARG A 28 6.94 19.06 21.01
CA ARG A 28 6.64 19.85 22.23
C ARG A 28 5.37 20.72 22.17
N GLN A 29 4.77 20.98 21.01
CA GLN A 29 3.76 22.03 20.88
C GLN A 29 2.29 21.57 20.84
N ARG A 30 1.94 20.35 20.37
CA ARG A 30 0.52 19.89 20.29
C ARG A 30 0.27 18.46 19.77
N PHE A 31 1.30 17.62 19.63
CA PHE A 31 1.22 16.33 18.93
C PHE A 31 1.24 15.08 19.85
N HIS A 32 0.73 15.19 21.09
CA HIS A 32 0.52 14.02 21.94
C HIS A 32 -0.55 13.11 21.31
N GLY A 33 -0.15 11.95 20.77
CA GLY A 33 -1.05 10.94 20.22
C GLY A 33 -1.20 10.90 18.69
N SER A 34 -0.31 11.54 17.92
CA SER A 34 -0.33 11.40 16.46
C SER A 34 0.33 10.11 15.99
N LEU A 35 -0.46 9.30 15.27
CA LEU A 35 -0.02 8.05 14.64
C LEU A 35 0.95 8.29 13.45
N LEU A 36 1.19 9.55 13.06
CA LEU A 36 2.09 9.87 11.94
C LEU A 36 3.56 9.61 12.25
N LEU A 37 4.02 9.87 13.48
CA LEU A 37 5.39 9.60 13.88
C LEU A 37 5.73 8.11 13.80
N PRO A 38 4.96 7.19 14.43
CA PRO A 38 5.23 5.76 14.29
C PRO A 38 5.09 5.30 12.83
N ALA A 39 4.11 5.82 12.06
CA ALA A 39 3.98 5.50 10.63
C ALA A 39 5.23 5.90 9.82
N ALA A 40 5.79 7.09 10.08
CA ALA A 40 7.00 7.58 9.43
C ALA A 40 8.24 6.78 9.84
N LEU A 41 8.41 6.47 11.14
CA LEU A 41 9.52 5.66 11.64
C LEU A 41 9.52 4.24 11.07
N VAL A 42 8.36 3.58 11.01
CA VAL A 42 8.25 2.24 10.42
C VAL A 42 8.47 2.31 8.90
N SER A 43 8.01 3.36 8.23
CA SER A 43 8.28 3.54 6.79
C SER A 43 9.77 3.80 6.50
N PHE A 44 10.47 4.51 7.39
CA PHE A 44 11.92 4.62 7.38
C PHE A 44 12.60 3.26 7.57
N ALA A 45 12.23 2.50 8.60
CA ALA A 45 12.81 1.18 8.86
C ALA A 45 12.58 0.22 7.68
N TRP A 46 11.38 0.26 7.08
CA TRP A 46 11.02 -0.57 5.94
C TRP A 46 11.85 -0.21 4.69
N SER A 47 12.01 1.07 4.39
CA SER A 47 12.80 1.51 3.24
C SER A 47 14.30 1.28 3.43
N ALA A 48 14.82 1.49 4.64
CA ALA A 48 16.20 1.17 4.98
C ALA A 48 16.49 -0.34 4.89
N ALA A 49 15.58 -1.18 5.37
CA ALA A 49 15.70 -2.64 5.27
C ALA A 49 15.74 -3.10 3.80
N LEU A 50 14.89 -2.52 2.94
CA LEU A 50 14.87 -2.83 1.51
C LEU A 50 16.12 -2.35 0.77
N ALA A 51 16.59 -1.14 1.07
CA ALA A 51 17.86 -0.64 0.51
C ALA A 51 19.03 -1.56 0.88
N TRP A 52 19.10 -1.99 2.15
CA TRP A 52 20.11 -2.91 2.63
C TRP A 52 19.99 -4.30 1.99
N GLN A 53 18.79 -4.84 1.82
CA GLN A 53 18.57 -6.14 1.18
C GLN A 53 19.05 -6.14 -0.29
N LEU A 54 18.71 -5.09 -1.05
CA LEU A 54 19.04 -4.98 -2.47
C LEU A 54 20.55 -4.87 -2.75
N THR A 55 21.34 -4.42 -1.76
CA THR A 55 22.81 -4.36 -1.88
C THR A 55 23.49 -5.70 -1.65
N ARG A 56 22.93 -6.57 -0.80
CA ARG A 56 23.56 -7.85 -0.43
C ARG A 56 23.17 -9.05 -1.30
N THR A 57 22.33 -8.86 -2.32
CA THR A 57 21.71 -9.97 -3.09
C THR A 57 21.16 -11.08 -2.17
N ALA A 58 20.70 -10.68 -0.99
CA ALA A 58 20.23 -11.61 0.03
C ALA A 58 18.95 -12.29 -0.49
N PRO A 59 18.72 -13.58 -0.17
CA PRO A 59 17.52 -14.27 -0.60
C PRO A 59 16.26 -13.46 -0.24
N PRO A 60 15.28 -13.41 -1.14
CA PRO A 60 14.05 -12.68 -0.88
C PRO A 60 13.25 -13.41 0.20
N LEU A 61 13.19 -12.80 1.39
CA LEU A 61 12.09 -12.85 2.38
C LEU A 61 12.24 -13.81 3.57
N THR A 62 12.97 -13.37 4.59
CA THR A 62 12.74 -13.73 6.01
C THR A 62 11.44 -13.07 6.51
N GLY A 63 10.64 -13.75 7.35
CA GLY A 63 9.32 -13.27 7.82
C GLY A 63 9.29 -11.84 8.40
N SER A 64 10.44 -11.33 8.86
CA SER A 64 10.65 -9.95 9.30
C SER A 64 10.27 -8.89 8.25
N PHE A 65 10.44 -9.20 6.95
CA PHE A 65 10.04 -8.30 5.88
C PHE A 65 8.52 -8.11 5.84
N PHE A 66 7.78 -9.21 5.81
CA PHE A 66 6.32 -9.19 5.80
C PHE A 66 5.75 -8.53 7.04
N PHE A 67 6.41 -8.73 8.18
CA PHE A 67 6.06 -8.03 9.41
C PHE A 67 6.16 -6.50 9.23
N LEU A 68 7.30 -5.97 8.79
CA LEU A 68 7.45 -4.52 8.58
C LEU A 68 6.48 -3.96 7.55
N GLU A 69 6.27 -4.69 6.44
CA GLU A 69 5.32 -4.36 5.38
C GLU A 69 3.90 -4.18 5.95
N ILE A 70 3.44 -5.12 6.77
CA ILE A 70 2.08 -5.11 7.31
C ILE A 70 1.95 -4.09 8.42
N VAL A 71 2.94 -3.97 9.32
CA VAL A 71 2.93 -2.92 10.35
C VAL A 71 2.89 -1.53 9.71
N ARG A 72 3.67 -1.30 8.66
CA ARG A 72 3.61 -0.04 7.88
C ARG A 72 2.20 0.22 7.36
N ASN A 73 1.57 -0.77 6.72
CA ASN A 73 0.22 -0.64 6.18
C ASN A 73 -0.81 -0.35 7.28
N VAL A 74 -0.76 -1.08 8.41
CA VAL A 74 -1.63 -0.86 9.56
C VAL A 74 -1.50 0.56 10.10
N LEU A 75 -0.28 1.08 10.22
CA LEU A 75 -0.06 2.43 10.71
C LEU A 75 -0.61 3.49 9.76
N TRP A 76 -0.48 3.31 8.44
CA TRP A 76 -1.10 4.21 7.45
C TRP A 76 -2.64 4.16 7.50
N LEU A 77 -3.22 2.98 7.66
CA LEU A 77 -4.67 2.82 7.85
C LEU A 77 -5.13 3.48 9.16
N ALA A 78 -4.36 3.34 10.24
CA ALA A 78 -4.65 3.94 11.54
C ALA A 78 -4.55 5.48 11.48
N VAL A 79 -3.56 6.03 10.76
CA VAL A 79 -3.44 7.47 10.47
C VAL A 79 -4.69 7.98 9.76
N LEU A 80 -5.16 7.28 8.73
CA LEU A 80 -6.36 7.68 7.98
C LEU A 80 -7.65 7.51 8.79
N LEU A 81 -7.80 6.44 9.57
CA LEU A 81 -8.92 6.26 10.49
C LEU A 81 -8.97 7.39 11.53
N ARG A 82 -7.82 7.78 12.07
CA ARG A 82 -7.72 8.90 13.00
C ARG A 82 -8.07 10.22 12.32
N ALA A 83 -7.57 10.46 11.12
CA ALA A 83 -7.92 11.63 10.32
C ALA A 83 -9.42 11.67 10.05
N LEU A 84 -10.02 10.54 9.66
CA LEU A 84 -11.46 10.40 9.44
C LEU A 84 -12.25 10.68 10.73
N SER A 85 -11.82 10.16 11.87
CA SER A 85 -12.48 10.39 13.16
C SER A 85 -12.50 11.87 13.56
N ASN A 86 -11.49 12.64 13.13
CA ASN A 86 -11.38 14.06 13.45
C ASN A 86 -12.22 14.94 12.51
N VAL A 87 -12.47 14.51 11.27
CA VAL A 87 -13.27 15.28 10.29
C VAL A 87 -14.72 14.82 10.20
N ALA A 88 -15.00 13.56 10.57
CA ALA A 88 -16.34 13.02 10.59
C ALA A 88 -17.19 13.74 11.64
N ALA A 89 -18.44 14.04 11.26
CA ALA A 89 -19.37 14.73 12.13
C ALA A 89 -20.09 13.81 13.15
N ARG A 90 -19.83 12.49 13.07
CA ARG A 90 -20.26 11.46 14.04
C ARG A 90 -19.14 10.46 14.22
N ASP A 91 -19.19 9.74 15.33
CA ASP A 91 -18.29 8.64 15.60
C ASP A 91 -18.35 7.59 14.49
N ILE A 92 -17.16 7.11 14.11
CA ILE A 92 -17.01 5.98 13.21
C ILE A 92 -17.55 4.73 13.93
N PRO A 93 -18.47 3.97 13.34
CA PRO A 93 -19.04 2.81 14.01
C PRO A 93 -17.98 1.74 14.25
N ARG A 94 -18.07 1.05 15.41
CA ARG A 94 -17.06 0.08 15.87
C ARG A 94 -16.75 -1.02 14.84
N TRP A 95 -17.74 -1.43 14.05
CA TRP A 95 -17.55 -2.47 13.02
C TRP A 95 -16.53 -2.08 11.95
N VAL A 96 -16.36 -0.78 11.65
CA VAL A 96 -15.33 -0.32 10.69
C VAL A 96 -13.94 -0.55 11.26
N TYR A 97 -13.70 -0.23 12.54
CA TYR A 97 -12.42 -0.51 13.19
C TYR A 97 -12.13 -2.02 13.24
N VAL A 98 -13.15 -2.82 13.57
CA VAL A 98 -13.03 -4.30 13.57
C VAL A 98 -12.73 -4.82 12.17
N MET A 99 -13.38 -4.30 11.13
CA MET A 99 -13.12 -4.68 9.74
C MET A 99 -11.68 -4.34 9.34
N VAL A 100 -11.22 -3.11 9.61
CA VAL A 100 -9.87 -2.64 9.22
C VAL A 100 -8.78 -3.43 9.96
N TYR A 101 -8.84 -3.45 11.29
CA TYR A 101 -7.80 -4.11 12.10
C TYR A 101 -7.93 -5.64 12.08
N GLY A 102 -9.14 -6.17 11.95
CA GLY A 102 -9.39 -7.60 11.77
C GLY A 102 -8.78 -8.10 10.46
N THR A 103 -9.04 -7.40 9.34
CA THR A 103 -8.42 -7.74 8.05
C THR A 103 -6.90 -7.67 8.12
N ALA A 104 -6.36 -6.60 8.72
CA ALA A 104 -4.91 -6.49 8.86
C ALA A 104 -4.30 -7.55 9.78
N GLY A 105 -4.99 -7.92 10.86
CA GLY A 105 -4.61 -9.02 11.74
C GLY A 105 -4.59 -10.37 11.01
N THR A 106 -5.61 -10.67 10.20
CA THR A 106 -5.65 -11.88 9.38
C THR A 106 -4.50 -11.92 8.38
N VAL A 107 -4.21 -10.82 7.69
CA VAL A 107 -3.09 -10.72 6.75
C VAL A 107 -1.74 -10.85 7.47
N MET A 108 -1.60 -10.28 8.67
CA MET A 108 -0.42 -10.42 9.53
C MET A 108 -0.16 -11.87 9.89
N ILE A 109 -1.17 -12.56 10.42
CA ILE A 109 -1.07 -13.96 10.84
C ILE A 109 -0.71 -14.84 9.63
N ALA A 110 -1.36 -14.62 8.49
CA ALA A 110 -1.03 -15.35 7.26
C ALA A 110 0.41 -15.11 6.79
N GLY A 111 0.89 -13.86 6.84
CA GLY A 111 2.27 -13.50 6.49
C GLY A 111 3.31 -14.13 7.40
N LEU A 112 3.07 -14.09 8.72
CA LEU A 112 3.95 -14.71 9.70
C LEU A 112 3.97 -16.24 9.57
N ALA A 113 2.81 -16.87 9.42
CA ALA A 113 2.70 -18.32 9.23
C ALA A 113 3.47 -18.78 7.97
N LEU A 114 3.35 -18.03 6.86
CA LEU A 114 4.09 -18.32 5.64
C LEU A 114 5.59 -18.07 5.79
N GLY A 115 6.00 -17.04 6.54
CA GLY A 115 7.41 -16.81 6.87
C GLY A 115 8.02 -17.97 7.67
N VAL A 116 7.31 -18.45 8.69
CA VAL A 116 7.75 -19.61 9.49
C VAL A 116 7.83 -20.88 8.63
N LEU A 117 6.83 -21.14 7.79
CA LEU A 117 6.84 -22.29 6.88
C LEU A 117 8.01 -22.25 5.90
N HIS A 118 8.37 -21.05 5.41
CA HIS A 118 9.54 -20.85 4.57
C HIS A 118 10.85 -21.21 5.28
N ASP A 119 11.02 -20.69 6.51
CA ASP A 119 12.22 -20.92 7.31
C ASP A 119 12.37 -22.40 7.71
N LEU A 120 11.25 -23.14 7.79
CA LEU A 120 11.21 -24.59 7.98
C LEU A 120 11.50 -25.40 6.70
N GLY A 121 11.81 -24.74 5.58
CA GLY A 121 12.18 -25.40 4.32
C GLY A 121 11.00 -25.84 3.44
N HIS A 122 9.77 -25.44 3.76
CA HIS A 122 8.63 -25.72 2.89
C HIS A 122 8.60 -24.75 1.70
N GLY A 123 8.59 -25.31 0.48
CA GLY A 123 8.54 -24.54 -0.77
C GLY A 123 7.31 -23.62 -0.84
N LEU A 124 7.55 -22.31 -0.82
CA LEU A 124 6.52 -21.29 -0.61
C LEU A 124 5.75 -20.88 -1.88
N GLN A 125 5.43 -21.83 -2.75
CA GLN A 125 4.67 -21.57 -3.98
C GLN A 125 3.28 -20.95 -3.72
N MET A 126 2.77 -21.10 -2.48
CA MET A 126 1.49 -20.56 -2.05
C MET A 126 1.57 -19.12 -1.51
N ALA A 127 2.74 -18.60 -1.13
CA ALA A 127 2.83 -17.29 -0.50
C ALA A 127 2.33 -16.13 -1.37
N PRO A 128 2.70 -16.03 -2.66
CA PRO A 128 2.13 -15.01 -3.54
C PRO A 128 0.61 -15.15 -3.67
N ARG A 129 0.07 -16.38 -3.61
CA ARG A 129 -1.37 -16.64 -3.76
C ARG A 129 -2.19 -16.19 -2.55
N VAL A 130 -1.59 -16.11 -1.37
CA VAL A 130 -2.25 -15.70 -0.13
C VAL A 130 -1.98 -14.23 0.16
N LEU A 131 -0.73 -13.78 0.03
CA LEU A 131 -0.31 -12.46 0.46
C LEU A 131 -0.69 -11.36 -0.52
N ILE A 132 -0.58 -11.59 -1.84
CA ILE A 132 -0.95 -10.56 -2.83
C ILE A 132 -2.44 -10.15 -2.69
N PRO A 133 -3.41 -11.09 -2.60
CA PRO A 133 -4.80 -10.70 -2.35
C PRO A 133 -5.01 -9.99 -1.01
N GLY A 134 -4.34 -10.42 0.06
CA GLY A 134 -4.43 -9.78 1.38
C GLY A 134 -3.93 -8.34 1.36
N MET A 135 -2.77 -8.10 0.75
CA MET A 135 -2.21 -6.76 0.60
C MET A 135 -3.06 -5.87 -0.32
N LEU A 136 -3.61 -6.45 -1.40
CA LEU A 136 -4.57 -5.74 -2.26
C LEU A 136 -5.80 -5.30 -1.46
N LEU A 137 -6.34 -6.17 -0.60
CA LEU A 137 -7.48 -5.86 0.25
C LEU A 137 -7.16 -4.72 1.23
N LEU A 138 -5.98 -4.72 1.85
CA LEU A 138 -5.54 -3.61 2.70
C LEU A 138 -5.40 -2.29 1.93
N ALA A 139 -4.85 -2.33 0.71
CA ALA A 139 -4.74 -1.16 -0.14
C ALA A 139 -6.12 -0.63 -0.57
N LEU A 140 -7.08 -1.51 -0.87
CA LEU A 140 -8.46 -1.14 -1.16
C LEU A 140 -9.13 -0.46 0.03
N ILE A 141 -9.00 -1.03 1.24
CA ILE A 141 -9.51 -0.44 2.47
C ILE A 141 -8.90 0.95 2.67
N GLY A 142 -7.58 1.08 2.50
CA GLY A 142 -6.90 2.37 2.59
C GLY A 142 -7.42 3.38 1.58
N PHE A 143 -7.65 2.98 0.34
CA PHE A 143 -8.14 3.86 -0.71
C PHE A 143 -9.56 4.36 -0.42
N VAL A 144 -10.42 3.48 0.11
CA VAL A 144 -11.75 3.86 0.62
C VAL A 144 -11.64 4.86 1.76
N LEU A 145 -10.73 4.64 2.73
CA LEU A 145 -10.51 5.59 3.82
C LEU A 145 -10.03 6.96 3.32
N VAL A 146 -9.16 7.00 2.31
CA VAL A 146 -8.73 8.25 1.66
C VAL A 146 -9.93 8.99 1.07
N GLU A 147 -10.81 8.30 0.34
CA GLU A 147 -12.05 8.92 -0.17
C GLU A 147 -12.93 9.44 0.97
N GLN A 148 -13.13 8.64 2.02
CA GLN A 148 -13.95 9.09 3.16
C GLN A 148 -13.35 10.32 3.83
N VAL A 149 -12.03 10.38 4.04
CA VAL A 149 -11.37 11.57 4.60
C VAL A 149 -11.54 12.77 3.67
N SER A 150 -11.29 12.59 2.37
CA SER A 150 -11.42 13.64 1.36
C SER A 150 -12.83 14.23 1.31
N ARG A 151 -13.86 13.37 1.27
CA ARG A 151 -15.27 13.77 1.14
C ARG A 151 -15.88 14.32 2.43
N ASN A 152 -15.37 13.91 3.60
CA ASN A 152 -15.85 14.43 4.89
C ASN A 152 -15.08 15.67 5.37
N THR A 153 -13.99 16.07 4.69
CA THR A 153 -13.27 17.31 5.00
C THR A 153 -14.12 18.53 4.61
N ARG A 154 -14.34 19.45 5.55
CA ARG A 154 -15.16 20.67 5.34
C ARG A 154 -14.34 21.83 4.76
N SER A 155 -15.02 22.78 4.10
CA SER A 155 -14.48 23.99 3.47
C SER A 155 -13.57 24.88 4.33
N GLY A 156 -13.66 24.80 5.66
CA GLY A 156 -12.76 25.51 6.57
C GLY A 156 -11.46 24.77 6.90
N GLN A 157 -11.44 23.43 6.87
CA GLN A 157 -10.32 22.58 7.34
C GLN A 157 -9.49 21.97 6.22
N GLU A 158 -9.73 22.44 4.99
CA GLU A 158 -9.33 21.73 3.79
C GLU A 158 -7.82 21.61 3.67
N TRP A 159 -7.05 22.69 3.85
CA TRP A 159 -5.66 22.69 3.41
C TRP A 159 -4.76 21.69 4.13
N ALA A 160 -4.74 21.67 5.46
CA ALA A 160 -3.86 20.77 6.22
C ALA A 160 -4.27 19.29 6.05
N VAL A 161 -5.58 19.00 6.15
CA VAL A 161 -6.12 17.65 6.00
C VAL A 161 -5.99 17.17 4.55
N LYS A 162 -6.09 18.07 3.57
CA LYS A 162 -5.87 17.81 2.14
C LYS A 162 -4.48 17.30 1.86
N PHE A 163 -3.44 17.97 2.36
CA PHE A 163 -2.07 17.47 2.16
C PHE A 163 -1.84 16.13 2.85
N LEU A 164 -2.48 15.87 3.99
CA LEU A 164 -2.41 14.59 4.68
C LEU A 164 -3.02 13.45 3.86
N TRP A 165 -4.28 13.58 3.42
CA TRP A 165 -4.94 12.50 2.68
C TRP A 165 -4.42 12.37 1.24
N ILE A 166 -3.89 13.44 0.62
CA ILE A 166 -3.19 13.33 -0.67
C ILE A 166 -1.86 12.58 -0.49
N GLY A 167 -1.06 12.93 0.52
CA GLY A 167 0.22 12.25 0.80
C GLY A 167 0.03 10.77 1.13
N ALA A 168 -0.83 10.46 2.12
CA ALA A 168 -1.17 9.08 2.48
C ALA A 168 -1.86 8.35 1.31
N GLY A 169 -2.72 9.05 0.57
CA GLY A 169 -3.41 8.52 -0.60
C GLY A 169 -2.47 8.17 -1.74
N ALA A 170 -1.39 8.93 -1.96
CA ALA A 170 -0.38 8.61 -2.97
C ALA A 170 0.33 7.30 -2.63
N VAL A 171 0.70 7.09 -1.35
CA VAL A 171 1.31 5.84 -0.88
C VAL A 171 0.37 4.65 -1.10
N ILE A 172 -0.89 4.78 -0.69
CA ILE A 172 -1.90 3.71 -0.81
C ILE A 172 -2.28 3.44 -2.26
N ALA A 173 -2.42 4.48 -3.08
CA ALA A 173 -2.74 4.34 -4.50
C ALA A 173 -1.63 3.61 -5.25
N TYR A 174 -0.36 3.88 -4.91
CA TYR A 174 0.77 3.13 -5.46
C TYR A 174 0.67 1.64 -5.10
N ASP A 175 0.42 1.32 -3.84
CA ASP A 175 0.30 -0.05 -3.36
C ASP A 175 -0.90 -0.77 -3.99
N LEU A 176 -2.03 -0.07 -4.17
CA LEU A 176 -3.20 -0.58 -4.88
C LEU A 176 -2.84 -0.95 -6.34
N CYS A 177 -2.13 -0.09 -7.05
CA CYS A 177 -1.65 -0.35 -8.41
C CYS A 177 -0.66 -1.53 -8.45
N LEU A 178 0.30 -1.57 -7.52
CA LEU A 178 1.29 -2.64 -7.42
C LEU A 178 0.62 -3.99 -7.20
N TYR A 179 -0.24 -4.11 -6.18
CA TYR A 179 -0.85 -5.38 -5.80
C TYR A 179 -1.93 -5.84 -6.77
N SER A 180 -2.63 -4.92 -7.45
CA SER A 180 -3.56 -5.29 -8.51
C SER A 180 -2.85 -5.87 -9.73
N ILE A 181 -1.74 -5.26 -10.15
CA ILE A 181 -0.90 -5.77 -11.24
C ILE A 181 -0.24 -7.09 -10.81
N ALA A 182 0.22 -7.18 -9.56
CA ALA A 182 0.79 -8.41 -9.03
C ALA A 182 -0.20 -9.56 -9.02
N LEU A 183 -1.47 -9.30 -8.68
CA LEU A 183 -2.55 -10.29 -8.73
C LEU A 183 -2.81 -10.76 -10.16
N LEU A 184 -2.73 -9.83 -11.12
CA LEU A 184 -2.99 -10.12 -12.53
C LEU A 184 -1.93 -11.06 -13.12
N PHE A 185 -0.66 -10.80 -12.81
CA PHE A 185 0.46 -11.59 -13.32
C PHE A 185 0.91 -12.71 -12.39
N ASN A 186 0.31 -12.81 -11.19
CA ASN A 186 0.69 -13.74 -10.12
C ASN A 186 2.18 -13.61 -9.73
N GLN A 187 2.72 -12.40 -9.84
CA GLN A 187 4.11 -12.06 -9.56
C GLN A 187 4.20 -10.55 -9.38
N ILE A 188 5.02 -10.09 -8.44
CA ILE A 188 5.27 -8.66 -8.25
C ILE A 188 6.24 -8.20 -9.37
N PRO A 189 5.86 -7.23 -10.23
CA PRO A 189 6.76 -6.74 -11.26
C PRO A 189 7.97 -6.03 -10.63
N LEU A 190 9.18 -6.47 -10.96
CA LEU A 190 10.41 -5.95 -10.38
C LEU A 190 10.54 -4.42 -10.54
N VAL A 191 10.23 -3.89 -11.71
CA VAL A 191 10.33 -2.44 -11.99
C VAL A 191 9.41 -1.62 -11.06
N MET A 192 8.19 -2.10 -10.81
CA MET A 192 7.28 -1.44 -9.88
C MET A 192 7.71 -1.64 -8.43
N TRP A 193 8.29 -2.79 -8.11
CA TRP A 193 8.86 -3.02 -6.79
C TRP A 193 10.02 -2.06 -6.51
N GLU A 194 10.93 -1.88 -7.45
CA GLU A 194 12.08 -0.97 -7.33
C GLU A 194 11.64 0.50 -7.26
N ALA A 195 10.66 0.92 -8.07
CA ALA A 195 10.18 2.30 -8.10
C ALA A 195 9.34 2.71 -6.85
N ARG A 196 8.91 1.74 -6.04
CA ARG A 196 8.05 1.99 -4.87
C ARG A 196 8.66 2.93 -3.84
N GLY A 197 9.98 2.86 -3.65
CA GLY A 197 10.72 3.77 -2.76
C GLY A 197 10.57 5.24 -3.20
N ALA A 198 10.91 5.54 -4.46
CA ALA A 198 10.79 6.87 -5.04
C ALA A 198 9.35 7.40 -4.98
N ALA A 199 8.35 6.56 -5.28
CA ALA A 199 6.94 6.94 -5.17
C ALA A 199 6.55 7.32 -3.73
N ASN A 200 7.05 6.58 -2.73
CA ASN A 200 6.84 6.92 -1.33
C ASN A 200 7.56 8.21 -0.93
N ALA A 201 8.77 8.44 -1.44
CA ALA A 201 9.52 9.66 -1.16
C ALA A 201 8.77 10.92 -1.66
N LEU A 202 8.10 10.83 -2.81
CA LEU A 202 7.29 11.94 -3.36
C LEU A 202 6.07 12.29 -2.49
N ALA A 203 5.57 11.36 -1.67
CA ALA A 203 4.50 11.63 -0.73
C ALA A 203 4.97 12.44 0.49
N VAL A 204 6.25 12.34 0.85
CA VAL A 204 6.81 12.94 2.08
C VAL A 204 6.69 14.47 2.11
N PRO A 205 7.02 15.23 1.05
CA PRO A 205 6.85 16.68 1.06
C PRO A 205 5.40 17.11 1.36
N LEU A 206 4.41 16.40 0.81
CA LEU A 206 2.99 16.67 1.09
C LEU A 206 2.67 16.42 2.56
N LEU A 207 3.14 15.31 3.12
CA LEU A 207 2.98 14.99 4.54
C LEU A 207 3.66 16.04 5.44
N ALA A 208 4.83 16.55 5.04
CA ALA A 208 5.53 17.59 5.76
C ALA A 208 4.75 18.92 5.75
N VAL A 209 4.18 19.31 4.60
CA VAL A 209 3.29 20.48 4.52
C VAL A 209 2.06 20.30 5.41
N ALA A 210 1.47 19.11 5.45
CA ALA A 210 0.33 18.80 6.32
C ALA A 210 0.67 19.02 7.80
N VAL A 211 1.82 18.52 8.27
CA VAL A 211 2.30 18.69 9.64
C VAL A 211 2.55 20.17 9.96
N ASN A 212 3.20 20.90 9.04
CA ASN A 212 3.52 22.31 9.25
C ASN A 212 2.28 23.20 9.34
N ARG A 213 1.19 22.83 8.66
CA ARG A 213 -0.07 23.58 8.68
C ARG A 213 -1.00 23.19 9.83
N THR A 214 -0.89 21.97 10.35
CA THR A 214 -1.75 21.46 11.44
C THR A 214 -1.39 22.08 12.80
N ALA A 215 -0.15 22.52 13.03
CA ALA A 215 0.29 23.11 14.30
C ALA A 215 -0.45 24.41 14.70
N GLN A 216 -1.16 25.06 13.76
CA GLN A 216 -1.86 26.33 13.97
C GLN A 216 -3.29 26.20 14.52
N TRP A 217 -3.77 24.99 14.82
CA TRP A 217 -5.20 24.75 15.07
C TRP A 217 -5.56 24.59 16.56
N SER A 218 -6.51 25.41 17.02
CA SER A 218 -7.23 25.32 18.30
C SER A 218 -8.48 24.43 18.14
N PRO A 219 -8.87 23.63 19.15
CA PRO A 219 -10.05 22.77 19.08
C PRO A 219 -11.31 23.61 19.33
N GLN A 220 -11.99 24.09 18.28
CA GLN A 220 -13.30 24.73 18.44
C GLN A 220 -14.37 24.16 17.50
N VAL A 221 -15.29 23.45 18.16
CA VAL A 221 -16.74 23.35 17.92
C VAL A 221 -17.20 22.64 16.64
N PHE A 222 -17.59 21.38 16.83
CA PHE A 222 -18.14 20.50 15.80
C PHE A 222 -19.68 20.56 15.79
N LEU A 223 -20.27 21.23 14.80
CA LEU A 223 -21.70 21.13 14.52
C LEU A 223 -22.04 19.83 13.76
N SER A 224 -23.04 19.12 14.25
CA SER A 224 -23.55 17.82 13.79
C SER A 224 -24.16 17.88 12.38
N ARG A 225 -23.68 17.03 11.46
CA ARG A 225 -24.40 16.57 10.25
C ARG A 225 -24.04 15.11 9.97
N ARG A 226 -24.83 14.41 9.17
CA ARG A 226 -24.67 12.95 8.94
C ARG A 226 -23.45 12.67 8.03
N PRO A 227 -22.53 11.76 8.40
CA PRO A 227 -21.55 11.26 7.46
C PRO A 227 -22.26 10.46 6.36
N VAL A 228 -21.91 10.73 5.11
CA VAL A 228 -22.39 9.96 3.95
C VAL A 228 -21.24 9.06 3.53
N LEU A 229 -21.50 7.75 3.46
CA LEU A 229 -20.54 6.80 2.91
C LEU A 229 -20.55 6.97 1.39
N TYR A 230 -19.46 7.47 0.83
CA TYR A 230 -19.29 7.57 -0.61
C TYR A 230 -18.68 6.26 -1.14
N THR A 231 -19.32 5.65 -2.13
CA THR A 231 -18.93 4.34 -2.70
C THR A 231 -18.19 4.46 -4.04
N THR A 232 -17.86 5.68 -4.47
CA THR A 232 -17.25 5.96 -5.77
C THR A 232 -15.93 5.21 -5.96
N SER A 233 -15.11 5.12 -4.92
CA SER A 233 -13.83 4.40 -4.98
C SER A 233 -14.00 2.90 -5.11
N ILE A 234 -15.05 2.33 -4.51
CA ILE A 234 -15.35 0.90 -4.64
C ILE A 234 -15.74 0.59 -6.08
N ILE A 235 -16.57 1.45 -6.68
CA ILE A 235 -16.97 1.32 -8.09
C ILE A 235 -15.75 1.51 -9.00
N ALA A 236 -14.93 2.54 -8.78
CA ALA A 236 -13.73 2.81 -9.57
C ALA A 236 -12.70 1.68 -9.47
N ALA A 237 -12.43 1.18 -8.26
CA ALA A 237 -11.55 0.04 -8.03
C ALA A 237 -12.11 -1.23 -8.68
N GLY A 238 -13.42 -1.47 -8.56
CA GLY A 238 -14.10 -2.59 -9.21
C GLY A 238 -13.97 -2.55 -10.74
N VAL A 239 -14.24 -1.39 -11.36
CA VAL A 239 -14.07 -1.19 -12.80
C VAL A 239 -12.62 -1.42 -13.23
N TYR A 240 -11.66 -0.86 -12.51
CA TYR A 240 -10.24 -1.04 -12.78
C TYR A 240 -9.82 -2.52 -12.74
N LEU A 241 -10.27 -3.27 -11.72
CA LEU A 241 -10.00 -4.71 -11.60
C LEU A 241 -10.68 -5.54 -12.71
N LEU A 242 -11.90 -5.19 -13.11
CA LEU A 242 -12.61 -5.86 -14.22
C LEU A 242 -11.88 -5.67 -15.56
N VAL A 243 -11.41 -4.46 -15.84
CA VAL A 243 -10.61 -4.16 -17.04
C VAL A 243 -9.31 -4.96 -17.05
N GLY A 244 -8.61 -4.99 -15.91
CA GLY A 244 -7.41 -5.83 -15.74
C GLY A 244 -7.69 -7.29 -16.02
N GLY A 245 -8.73 -7.85 -15.40
CA GLY A 245 -9.17 -9.25 -15.59
C GLY A 245 -9.44 -9.60 -17.05
N ARG A 246 -10.14 -8.73 -17.80
CA ARG A 246 -10.38 -8.90 -19.23
C ARG A 246 -9.07 -8.92 -20.04
N CYS A 247 -8.13 -8.03 -19.74
CA CYS A 247 -6.82 -8.00 -20.41
C CYS A 247 -6.03 -9.31 -20.20
N ARG A 248 -6.04 -9.87 -18.98
CA ARG A 248 -5.43 -11.18 -18.69
C ARG A 248 -6.08 -12.32 -19.46
N LEU A 249 -7.41 -12.32 -19.57
CA LEU A 249 -8.15 -13.31 -20.36
C LEU A 249 -7.79 -13.22 -21.85
N LEU A 250 -7.72 -12.02 -22.41
CA LEU A 250 -7.28 -11.80 -23.80
C LEU A 250 -5.86 -12.33 -24.02
N ARG A 251 -4.90 -11.99 -23.15
CA ARG A 251 -3.52 -12.52 -23.25
C ARG A 251 -3.49 -14.05 -23.17
N ARG A 252 -4.29 -14.66 -22.29
CA ARG A 252 -4.41 -16.14 -22.20
C ARG A 252 -4.97 -16.74 -23.50
N ARG A 253 -5.97 -16.10 -24.12
CA ARG A 253 -6.52 -16.54 -25.41
C ARG A 253 -5.48 -16.47 -26.53
N VAL A 254 -4.80 -15.33 -26.67
CA VAL A 254 -3.74 -15.14 -27.69
C VAL A 254 -2.62 -16.17 -27.52
N ARG A 255 -2.17 -16.41 -26.27
CA ARG A 255 -1.13 -17.40 -25.98
C ARG A 255 -1.57 -18.83 -26.33
N ARG A 256 -2.85 -19.18 -26.13
CA ARG A 256 -3.40 -20.48 -26.52
C ARG A 256 -3.40 -20.66 -28.04
N HIS A 257 -3.82 -19.64 -28.80
CA HIS A 257 -3.83 -19.68 -30.26
C HIS A 257 -2.42 -19.83 -30.87
N LEU A 258 -1.44 -19.07 -30.36
CA LEU A 258 -0.05 -19.20 -30.78
C LEU A 258 0.53 -20.58 -30.43
N GLY A 259 0.16 -21.14 -29.27
CA GLY A 259 0.57 -22.49 -28.85
C GLY A 259 -0.01 -23.60 -29.73
N SER A 260 -1.28 -23.50 -30.15
CA SER A 260 -1.92 -24.46 -31.06
C SER A 260 -1.36 -24.39 -32.48
N ALA A 261 -1.01 -23.19 -32.98
CA ALA A 261 -0.38 -23.02 -34.28
C ALA A 261 1.03 -23.65 -34.31
N ARG A 262 1.80 -23.51 -33.22
CA ARG A 262 3.15 -24.08 -33.12
C ARG A 262 3.14 -25.61 -33.01
N ARG A 263 2.12 -26.22 -32.40
CA ARG A 263 1.99 -27.69 -32.33
C ARG A 263 1.60 -28.31 -33.68
N SER A 264 0.72 -27.65 -34.42
CA SER A 264 0.29 -28.12 -35.75
C SER A 264 1.42 -28.03 -36.78
N SER A 265 2.25 -26.99 -36.75
CA SER A 265 3.43 -26.89 -37.62
C SER A 265 4.48 -27.98 -37.36
N ILE A 266 4.70 -28.35 -36.09
CA ILE A 266 5.65 -29.43 -35.71
C ILE A 266 5.12 -30.81 -36.13
N LEU A 267 3.81 -31.06 -35.99
CA LEU A 267 3.18 -32.29 -36.47
C LEU A 267 3.24 -32.42 -37.99
N MET A 268 3.06 -31.31 -38.73
CA MET A 268 3.21 -31.30 -40.18
C MET A 268 4.66 -31.50 -40.64
N SER A 269 5.64 -30.94 -39.94
CA SER A 269 7.06 -31.18 -40.27
C SER A 269 7.49 -32.62 -39.97
N ALA A 270 7.01 -33.21 -38.87
CA ALA A 270 7.29 -34.61 -38.51
C ALA A 270 6.63 -35.62 -39.46
N ARG A 271 5.53 -35.24 -40.12
CA ARG A 271 4.84 -36.07 -41.12
C ARG A 271 5.47 -35.99 -42.52
N ARG A 272 6.28 -34.97 -42.79
CA ARG A 272 7.05 -34.81 -44.04
C ARG A 272 8.40 -35.52 -44.04
N SER A 273 8.87 -36.01 -42.88
CA SER A 273 10.15 -36.71 -42.72
C SER A 273 10.00 -38.24 -42.58
N ARG A 274 8.83 -38.78 -42.92
CA ARG A 274 8.55 -40.20 -43.09
C ARG A 274 8.05 -40.41 -44.51
#